data_AF-A0A6A7BXN0-F1
#
_entry.id   AF-A0A6A7BXN0-F1
#
_cell.length_a   1.000
_cell.length_b   1.000
_cell.length_c   1.000
_cell.angle_alpha   90.00
_cell.angle_beta   90.00
_cell.angle_gamma   90.00
#
_symmetry.space_group_name_H-M   'P 1'
#
loop_
_entity.id
_entity.type
_entity.pdbx_description
1 polymer ?
#
loop_
_entity_poly.entity_id
_entity_poly.type
_entity_poly.pdbx_seq_one_letter_code
_entity_poly.pdbx_strand_id
1 'polypeptide(L)'
;MGNTSSTHQISAQDRAILDLKTQRDKLRRYQTRISVLTARETEIARTCLRQGDKRRALLALRRKKYQESLLEKTDSQLAQLEILASDVEFALVQKDVVFGLQQGTAVLKAIQREMGGLEKIGLIMGESEEAKGYQQADFFGGEKEVSEMLAGRISRQDEDEVEDELDALEREVSGVGVMPSVPDKEVGVGEGTAGRRVGRAQEEEEEEEERMPVAA
;
A
#
# COMPACT_ATOMS: atom_id res chain seq x y z
N MET A 1 -55.44 -12.59 16.52
CA MET A 1 -53.96 -12.46 16.54
C MET A 1 -53.49 -12.54 15.10
N GLY A 2 -53.03 -11.41 14.55
CA GLY A 2 -52.70 -11.27 13.13
C GLY A 2 -51.30 -11.79 12.85
N ASN A 3 -51.21 -12.78 11.97
CA ASN A 3 -49.96 -13.32 11.45
C ASN A 3 -49.52 -12.46 10.27
N THR A 4 -48.93 -11.29 10.53
CA THR A 4 -48.26 -10.51 9.47
C THR A 4 -46.93 -11.18 9.19
N SER A 5 -46.95 -12.16 8.28
CA SER A 5 -45.73 -12.65 7.65
C SER A 5 -45.01 -11.44 7.05
N SER A 6 -43.91 -11.03 7.66
CA SER A 6 -43.05 -9.97 7.15
C SER A 6 -42.51 -10.44 5.81
N THR A 7 -43.19 -10.08 4.73
CA THR A 7 -42.74 -10.31 3.36
C THR A 7 -41.43 -9.55 3.23
N HIS A 8 -40.29 -10.25 3.33
CA HIS A 8 -38.99 -9.70 2.97
C HIS A 8 -39.11 -9.20 1.54
N GLN A 9 -39.21 -7.88 1.37
CA GLN A 9 -39.28 -7.29 0.05
C GLN A 9 -37.89 -7.44 -0.56
N ILE A 10 -37.80 -8.29 -1.58
CA ILE A 10 -36.58 -8.51 -2.34
C ILE A 10 -36.12 -7.16 -2.87
N SER A 11 -34.93 -6.71 -2.45
CA SER A 11 -34.36 -5.44 -2.88
C SER A 11 -34.04 -5.48 -4.38
N ALA A 12 -34.03 -4.33 -5.04
CA ALA A 12 -33.51 -4.22 -6.40
C ALA A 12 -32.07 -4.75 -6.51
N GLN A 13 -31.29 -4.60 -5.43
CA GLN A 13 -29.93 -5.12 -5.31
C GLN A 13 -29.89 -6.65 -5.30
N ASP A 14 -30.79 -7.31 -4.55
CA ASP A 14 -30.86 -8.77 -4.49
C ASP A 14 -31.24 -9.38 -5.84
N ARG A 15 -32.13 -8.72 -6.59
CA ARG A 15 -32.48 -9.12 -7.96
C ARG A 15 -31.28 -9.02 -8.89
N ALA A 16 -30.52 -7.94 -8.83
CA ALA A 16 -29.32 -7.77 -9.65
C ALA A 16 -28.24 -8.83 -9.35
N ILE A 17 -28.04 -9.16 -8.07
CA ILE A 17 -27.11 -10.23 -7.66
C ILE A 17 -27.58 -11.60 -8.16
N LEU A 18 -28.89 -11.87 -8.06
CA LEU A 18 -29.48 -13.10 -8.58
C LEU A 18 -29.30 -13.22 -10.10
N ASP A 19 -29.51 -12.14 -10.83
CA ASP A 19 -29.35 -12.11 -12.29
C ASP A 19 -27.90 -12.37 -12.69
N LEU A 20 -26.94 -11.78 -11.99
CA LEU A 20 -25.50 -12.00 -12.21
C LEU A 20 -25.12 -13.47 -11.95
N LYS A 21 -25.56 -14.04 -10.81
CA LYS A 21 -25.33 -15.45 -10.48
C LYS A 21 -25.99 -16.38 -11.50
N THR A 22 -27.20 -16.03 -11.96
CA THR A 22 -27.90 -16.78 -13.01
C THR A 22 -27.16 -16.73 -14.35
N GLN A 23 -26.59 -15.59 -14.73
CA GLN A 23 -25.78 -15.45 -15.94
C GLN A 23 -24.51 -16.30 -15.87
N ARG A 24 -23.80 -16.27 -14.74
CA ARG A 24 -22.63 -17.12 -14.48
C ARG A 24 -22.97 -18.61 -14.67
N ASP A 25 -24.08 -19.05 -14.08
CA ASP A 25 -24.50 -20.46 -14.17
C ASP A 25 -24.90 -20.84 -15.61
N LYS A 26 -25.53 -19.93 -16.36
CA LYS A 26 -25.82 -20.12 -17.79
C LYS A 26 -24.53 -20.26 -18.61
N LEU A 27 -23.51 -19.43 -18.36
CA LEU A 27 -22.21 -19.54 -19.03
C LEU A 27 -21.50 -20.85 -18.70
N ARG A 28 -21.51 -21.29 -17.43
CA ARG A 28 -20.98 -22.60 -17.02
C ARG A 28 -21.65 -23.75 -17.78
N ARG A 29 -22.99 -23.74 -17.88
CA ARG A 29 -23.73 -24.75 -18.67
C ARG A 29 -23.37 -24.70 -20.16
N TYR A 30 -23.19 -23.51 -20.71
CA TYR A 30 -22.77 -23.32 -22.10
C TYR A 30 -21.35 -23.84 -22.35
N GLN A 31 -20.42 -23.58 -21.43
CA GLN A 31 -19.05 -24.09 -21.44
C GLN A 31 -19.04 -25.63 -21.48
N THR A 32 -19.80 -26.29 -20.59
CA THR A 32 -19.94 -27.76 -20.60
C THR A 32 -20.54 -28.29 -21.90
N ARG A 33 -21.51 -27.57 -22.48
CA ARG A 33 -22.12 -27.99 -23.74
C ARG A 33 -21.13 -27.90 -24.90
N ILE A 34 -20.35 -26.82 -24.99
CA ILE A 34 -19.33 -26.65 -26.01
C ILE A 34 -18.23 -27.70 -25.85
N SER A 35 -17.75 -27.98 -24.63
CA SER A 35 -16.67 -28.96 -24.43
C SER A 35 -17.05 -30.35 -24.95
N VAL A 36 -18.30 -30.78 -24.73
CA VAL A 36 -18.85 -32.03 -25.28
C VAL A 36 -18.91 -32.00 -26.82
N LEU A 37 -19.32 -30.87 -27.42
CA LEU A 37 -19.35 -30.71 -28.87
C LEU A 37 -17.94 -30.74 -29.48
N THR A 38 -16.98 -30.04 -28.88
CA THR A 38 -15.58 -30.03 -29.30
C THR A 38 -14.99 -31.45 -29.27
N ALA A 39 -15.27 -32.21 -28.20
CA ALA A 39 -14.86 -33.61 -28.10
C ALA A 39 -15.46 -34.45 -29.24
N ARG A 40 -16.76 -34.30 -29.52
CA ARG A 40 -17.43 -34.99 -30.63
C ARG A 40 -16.83 -34.62 -31.99
N GLU A 41 -16.47 -33.36 -32.22
CA GLU A 41 -15.82 -32.94 -33.47
C GLU A 41 -14.42 -33.53 -33.64
N THR A 42 -13.68 -33.74 -32.55
CA THR A 42 -12.41 -34.47 -32.61
C THR A 42 -12.60 -35.93 -33.04
N GLU A 43 -13.64 -36.60 -32.55
CA GLU A 43 -13.96 -37.99 -32.94
C GLU A 43 -14.41 -38.08 -34.40
N ILE A 44 -15.22 -37.13 -34.86
CA ILE A 44 -15.63 -37.03 -36.27
C ILE A 44 -14.41 -36.82 -37.15
N ALA A 45 -13.51 -35.90 -36.78
CA ALA A 45 -12.27 -35.66 -37.52
C ALA A 45 -11.40 -36.92 -37.59
N ARG A 46 -11.21 -37.64 -36.47
CA ARG A 46 -10.49 -38.92 -36.44
C ARG A 46 -11.14 -39.98 -37.34
N THR A 47 -12.46 -40.05 -37.34
CA THR A 47 -13.20 -41.03 -38.15
C THR A 47 -13.11 -40.72 -39.64
N CYS A 48 -13.25 -39.44 -40.05
CA CYS A 48 -13.06 -39.02 -41.44
C CYS A 48 -11.61 -39.26 -41.92
N LEU A 49 -10.61 -39.09 -41.05
CA LEU A 49 -9.22 -39.42 -41.40
C LEU A 49 -9.01 -40.92 -41.64
N ARG A 50 -9.63 -41.79 -40.82
CA ARG A 50 -9.60 -43.25 -41.03
C ARG A 50 -10.27 -43.68 -42.34
N GLN A 51 -11.30 -42.94 -42.76
CA GLN A 51 -12.02 -43.17 -44.02
C GLN A 51 -11.31 -42.57 -45.26
N GLY A 52 -10.20 -41.84 -45.08
CA GLY A 52 -9.48 -41.18 -46.18
C GLY A 52 -10.08 -39.84 -46.64
N ASP A 53 -11.19 -39.40 -46.03
CA ASP A 53 -11.94 -38.18 -46.38
C ASP A 53 -11.29 -36.91 -45.80
N LYS A 54 -10.17 -36.49 -46.39
CA LYS A 54 -9.41 -35.31 -45.96
C LYS A 54 -10.23 -34.01 -45.95
N ARG A 55 -11.11 -33.80 -46.94
CA ARG A 55 -11.95 -32.59 -47.02
C ARG A 55 -12.90 -32.45 -45.83
N ARG A 56 -13.54 -33.56 -45.41
CA ARG A 56 -14.46 -33.57 -44.27
C ARG A 56 -13.72 -33.45 -42.95
N ALA A 57 -12.56 -34.08 -42.83
CA ALA A 57 -11.70 -33.93 -41.66
C ALA A 57 -11.25 -32.47 -41.46
N LEU A 58 -10.83 -31.77 -42.52
CA LEU A 58 -10.47 -30.35 -42.45
C LEU A 58 -11.63 -29.45 -42.00
N LEU A 59 -12.85 -29.72 -42.49
CA LEU A 59 -14.04 -28.98 -42.07
C LEU A 59 -14.34 -29.18 -40.58
N ALA A 60 -14.25 -30.43 -40.09
CA ALA A 60 -14.43 -30.74 -38.67
C ALA A 60 -13.38 -30.04 -37.79
N LEU A 61 -12.12 -30.01 -38.22
CA LEU A 61 -11.06 -29.30 -37.50
C LEU A 61 -11.25 -27.78 -37.49
N ARG A 62 -11.78 -27.18 -38.57
CA ARG A 62 -12.13 -25.75 -38.60
C ARG A 62 -13.25 -25.42 -37.63
N ARG A 63 -14.29 -26.26 -37.56
CA ARG A 63 -15.38 -26.10 -36.58
C ARG A 63 -14.87 -26.25 -35.14
N LYS A 64 -13.97 -27.20 -34.90
CA LYS A 64 -13.34 -27.41 -33.60
C LYS A 64 -12.61 -26.15 -33.16
N LYS A 65 -11.77 -25.60 -34.04
CA LYS A 65 -11.00 -24.38 -33.74
C LYS A 65 -11.90 -23.17 -33.45
N TYR A 66 -13.01 -23.05 -34.17
CA TYR A 66 -14.01 -22.01 -33.88
C TYR A 66 -14.66 -22.20 -32.50
N GLN A 67 -15.03 -23.44 -32.15
CA GLN A 67 -15.59 -23.77 -30.83
C GLN A 67 -14.59 -23.53 -29.70
N GLU A 68 -13.31 -23.84 -29.91
CA GLU A 68 -12.23 -23.52 -28.96
C GLU A 68 -12.12 -22.00 -28.76
N SER A 69 -12.16 -21.20 -29.82
CA SER A 69 -12.15 -19.73 -29.69
C SER A 69 -13.37 -19.18 -28.96
N LEU A 70 -14.53 -19.84 -29.09
CA LEU A 70 -15.75 -19.48 -28.36
C LEU A 70 -15.65 -19.86 -26.89
N LEU A 71 -15.02 -20.99 -26.59
CA LEU A 71 -14.76 -21.45 -25.23
C LEU A 71 -13.81 -20.48 -24.52
N GLU A 72 -12.71 -20.07 -25.15
CA GLU A 72 -11.78 -19.06 -24.61
C GLU A 72 -12.49 -17.73 -24.28
N LYS A 73 -13.37 -17.26 -25.17
CA LYS A 73 -14.18 -16.05 -24.91
C LYS A 73 -15.18 -16.24 -23.78
N THR A 74 -15.74 -17.45 -23.64
CA THR A 74 -16.67 -17.76 -22.56
C THR A 74 -15.93 -17.81 -21.22
N ASP A 75 -14.73 -18.37 -21.18
CA ASP A 75 -13.89 -18.45 -19.99
C ASP A 75 -13.46 -17.07 -19.51
N SER A 76 -13.10 -16.16 -20.44
CA SER A 76 -12.76 -14.78 -20.08
C SER A 76 -13.96 -14.01 -19.52
N GLN A 77 -15.14 -14.17 -20.13
CA GLN A 77 -16.39 -13.57 -19.62
C GLN A 77 -16.77 -14.13 -18.24
N LEU A 78 -16.55 -15.43 -18.03
CA LEU A 78 -16.85 -16.08 -16.77
C LEU A 78 -15.92 -15.59 -15.65
N ALA A 79 -14.62 -15.45 -15.93
CA ALA A 79 -13.67 -14.85 -14.99
C ALA A 79 -14.06 -13.40 -14.65
N GLN A 80 -14.48 -12.60 -15.64
CA GLN A 80 -14.97 -11.25 -15.42
C GLN A 80 -16.21 -11.22 -14.51
N LEU A 81 -17.16 -12.15 -14.70
CA LEU A 81 -18.34 -12.26 -13.83
C LEU A 81 -17.99 -12.69 -12.41
N GLU A 82 -16.98 -13.55 -12.23
CA GLU A 82 -16.52 -13.98 -10.91
C GLU A 82 -15.86 -12.82 -10.14
N ILE A 83 -15.04 -12.02 -10.82
CA ILE A 83 -14.48 -10.79 -10.25
C ILE A 83 -15.61 -9.82 -9.87
N LEU A 84 -16.53 -9.54 -10.78
CA LEU A 84 -17.65 -8.64 -10.53
C LEU A 84 -18.54 -9.12 -9.37
N ALA A 85 -18.76 -10.43 -9.24
CA ALA A 85 -19.51 -11.00 -8.12
C ALA A 85 -18.78 -10.75 -6.79
N SER A 86 -17.47 -10.98 -6.75
CA SER A 86 -16.63 -10.71 -5.57
C SER A 86 -16.65 -9.22 -5.21
N ASP A 87 -16.55 -8.33 -6.19
CA ASP A 87 -16.58 -6.88 -5.98
C ASP A 87 -17.92 -6.42 -5.39
N VAL A 88 -19.04 -6.99 -5.86
CA VAL A 88 -20.37 -6.70 -5.32
C VAL A 88 -20.52 -7.20 -3.89
N GLU A 89 -20.02 -8.41 -3.60
CA GLU A 89 -20.04 -8.96 -2.23
C GLU A 89 -19.18 -8.11 -1.28
N PHE A 90 -18.04 -7.62 -1.74
CA PHE A 90 -17.21 -6.70 -0.97
C PHE A 90 -17.90 -5.33 -0.76
N ALA A 91 -18.51 -4.76 -1.79
CA ALA A 91 -19.25 -3.50 -1.70
C ALA A 91 -20.43 -3.58 -0.71
N LEU A 92 -21.09 -4.74 -0.62
CA LEU A 92 -22.11 -5.00 0.40
C LEU A 92 -21.54 -4.92 1.82
N VAL A 93 -20.40 -5.54 2.07
CA VAL A 93 -19.72 -5.46 3.37
C VAL A 93 -19.28 -4.03 3.67
N GLN A 94 -18.73 -3.32 2.69
CA GLN A 94 -18.33 -1.92 2.84
C GLN A 94 -19.50 -1.03 3.24
N LYS A 95 -20.67 -1.22 2.63
CA LYS A 95 -21.90 -0.50 3.01
C LYS A 95 -22.22 -0.70 4.49
N ASP A 96 -22.16 -1.94 4.98
CA ASP A 96 -22.47 -2.26 6.36
C ASP A 96 -21.44 -1.67 7.34
N VAL A 97 -20.15 -1.69 6.99
CA VAL A 97 -19.09 -1.04 7.77
C VAL A 97 -19.33 0.47 7.86
N VAL A 98 -19.64 1.12 6.74
CA VAL A 98 -19.94 2.57 6.72
C VAL A 98 -21.16 2.88 7.59
N PHE A 99 -22.21 2.06 7.52
CA PHE A 99 -23.39 2.22 8.36
C PHE A 99 -23.07 2.03 9.86
N GLY A 100 -22.19 1.09 10.20
CA GLY A 100 -21.67 0.90 11.55
C GLY A 100 -20.87 2.10 12.05
N LEU A 101 -19.97 2.65 11.22
CA LEU A 101 -19.20 3.85 11.55
C LEU A 101 -20.09 5.08 11.76
N GLN A 102 -21.13 5.24 10.93
CA GLN A 102 -22.11 6.32 11.09
C GLN A 102 -22.85 6.23 12.42
N GLN A 103 -23.32 5.03 12.80
CA GLN A 103 -23.96 4.79 14.09
C GLN A 103 -23.00 5.02 15.26
N GLY A 104 -21.77 4.47 15.18
CA GLY A 104 -20.74 4.69 16.19
C GLY A 104 -20.43 6.18 16.38
N THR A 105 -20.31 6.94 15.28
CA THR A 105 -20.12 8.39 15.32
C THR A 105 -21.33 9.10 15.94
N ALA A 106 -22.55 8.66 15.66
CA ALA A 106 -23.75 9.22 16.25
C ALA A 106 -23.80 8.98 17.77
N VAL A 107 -23.44 7.78 18.23
CA VAL A 107 -23.33 7.43 19.66
C VAL A 107 -22.22 8.24 20.33
N LEU A 108 -21.04 8.35 19.72
CA LEU A 108 -19.95 9.18 20.24
C LEU A 108 -20.37 10.64 20.36
N LYS A 109 -21.10 11.19 19.38
CA LYS A 109 -21.67 12.54 19.45
C LYS A 109 -22.72 12.68 20.56
N ALA A 110 -23.48 11.64 20.86
CA ALA A 110 -24.42 11.65 21.99
C ALA A 110 -23.67 11.67 23.33
N ILE A 111 -22.68 10.78 23.50
CA ILE A 111 -21.81 10.74 24.69
C ILE A 111 -21.08 12.08 24.87
N GLN A 112 -20.52 12.65 23.80
CA GLN A 112 -19.85 13.95 23.83
C GLN A 112 -20.78 15.05 24.35
N ARG A 113 -22.06 15.04 23.97
CA ARG A 113 -23.06 16.01 24.46
C ARG A 113 -23.39 15.77 25.93
N GLU A 114 -23.54 14.52 26.35
CA GLU A 114 -23.82 14.15 27.75
C GLU A 114 -22.64 14.46 28.68
N MET A 115 -21.40 14.31 28.21
CA MET A 115 -20.18 14.64 28.96
C MET A 115 -19.87 16.14 29.04
N GLY A 116 -20.73 17.02 28.52
CA GLY A 116 -20.59 18.48 28.62
C GLY A 116 -19.98 19.17 27.40
N GLY A 117 -19.95 18.49 26.25
CA GLY A 117 -19.55 19.09 24.97
C GLY A 117 -18.07 19.49 24.88
N LEU A 118 -17.75 20.33 23.89
CA LEU A 118 -16.41 20.89 23.69
C LEU A 118 -16.00 21.83 24.83
N GLU A 119 -16.95 22.45 25.53
CA GLU A 119 -16.68 23.41 26.61
C GLU A 119 -16.05 22.71 27.83
N LYS A 120 -16.59 21.57 28.26
CA LYS A 120 -16.03 20.85 29.41
C LYS A 120 -14.70 20.17 29.07
N ILE A 121 -14.51 19.72 27.83
CA ILE A 121 -13.21 19.21 27.35
C ILE A 121 -12.19 20.36 27.23
N GLY A 122 -12.61 21.53 26.75
CA GLY A 122 -11.76 22.72 26.73
C GLY A 122 -11.37 23.19 28.13
N LEU A 123 -12.28 23.11 29.10
CA LEU A 123 -11.99 23.38 30.50
C LEU A 123 -10.98 22.37 31.08
N ILE A 124 -11.18 21.07 30.84
CA ILE A 124 -10.27 20.01 31.30
C ILE A 124 -8.89 20.09 30.62
N MET A 125 -8.84 20.45 29.33
CA MET A 125 -7.58 20.68 28.62
C MET A 125 -6.89 21.95 29.11
N GLY A 126 -7.63 23.04 29.35
CA GLY A 126 -7.09 24.26 29.97
C GLY A 126 -6.56 24.02 31.38
N GLU A 127 -7.30 23.31 32.23
CA GLU A 127 -6.86 22.89 33.57
C GLU A 127 -5.66 21.93 33.50
N SER A 128 -5.57 21.08 32.47
CA SER A 128 -4.41 20.20 32.26
C SER A 128 -3.18 20.92 31.71
N GLU A 129 -3.36 21.91 30.83
CA GLU A 129 -2.28 22.76 30.32
C GLU A 129 -1.75 23.68 31.43
N GLU A 130 -2.64 24.21 32.27
CA GLU A 130 -2.28 25.01 33.44
C GLU A 130 -1.58 24.13 34.50
N ALA A 131 -2.07 22.92 34.78
CA ALA A 131 -1.38 21.97 35.67
C ALA A 131 -0.02 21.51 35.14
N LYS A 132 0.12 21.30 33.83
CA LYS A 132 1.41 21.06 33.18
C LYS A 132 2.31 22.29 33.22
N GLY A 133 1.74 23.49 33.05
CA GLY A 133 2.43 24.76 33.18
C GLY A 133 2.98 24.95 34.58
N TYR A 134 2.24 24.62 35.63
CA TYR A 134 2.73 24.60 37.01
C TYR A 134 3.84 23.56 37.21
N GLN A 135 3.66 22.31 36.75
CA GLN A 135 4.71 21.28 36.87
C GLN A 135 5.97 21.65 36.09
N GLN A 136 5.83 22.25 34.91
CA GLN A 136 6.95 22.65 34.06
C GLN A 136 7.61 23.94 34.56
N ALA A 137 6.84 24.90 35.10
CA ALA A 137 7.35 26.10 35.73
C ALA A 137 8.00 25.83 37.09
N ASP A 138 7.52 24.86 37.87
CA ASP A 138 8.19 24.40 39.09
C ASP A 138 9.48 23.61 38.75
N PHE A 139 9.48 22.84 37.66
CA PHE A 139 10.67 22.12 37.19
C PHE A 139 11.75 23.06 36.59
N PHE A 140 11.36 24.04 35.76
CA PHE A 140 12.28 25.05 35.19
C PHE A 140 12.58 26.24 36.11
N GLY A 141 11.74 26.49 37.13
CA GLY A 141 11.94 27.55 38.11
C GLY A 141 13.09 27.24 39.07
N GLY A 142 13.23 25.96 39.46
CA GLY A 142 14.36 25.49 40.27
C GLY A 142 15.71 25.68 39.59
N GLU A 143 15.79 25.51 38.26
CA GLU A 143 17.04 25.71 37.52
C GLU A 143 17.52 27.16 37.58
N LYS A 144 16.61 28.14 37.59
CA LYS A 144 16.97 29.56 37.72
C LYS A 144 17.47 29.90 39.13
N GLU A 145 16.81 29.39 40.17
CA GLU A 145 17.27 29.59 41.55
C GLU A 145 18.62 28.92 41.80
N VAL A 146 18.83 27.71 41.26
CA VAL A 146 20.09 26.97 41.35
C VAL A 146 21.18 27.66 40.52
N SER A 147 20.88 28.11 39.30
CA SER A 147 21.82 28.85 38.44
C SER A 147 22.23 30.18 39.07
N GLU A 148 21.30 30.93 39.65
CA GLU A 148 21.60 32.21 40.33
C GLU A 148 22.39 31.99 41.64
N MET A 149 22.14 30.89 42.36
CA MET A 149 22.95 30.48 43.51
C MET A 149 24.36 29.99 43.12
N LEU A 150 24.52 29.30 41.99
CA LEU A 150 25.82 28.80 41.51
C LEU A 150 26.66 29.91 40.85
N ALA A 151 26.06 30.81 40.08
CA ALA A 151 26.74 31.89 39.38
C ALA A 151 27.46 32.88 40.31
N GLY A 152 27.08 32.94 41.59
CA GLY A 152 27.76 33.76 42.60
C GLY A 152 28.95 33.07 43.30
N ARG A 153 29.16 31.77 43.07
CA ARG A 153 30.10 30.95 43.88
C ARG A 153 31.16 30.21 43.07
N ILE A 154 30.98 30.10 41.75
CA ILE A 154 31.88 29.39 40.84
C ILE A 154 32.88 30.38 40.22
N SER A 155 34.17 30.01 40.19
CA SER A 155 35.22 30.81 39.55
C SER A 155 35.25 30.53 38.05
N ARG A 156 35.76 31.45 37.23
CA ARG A 156 35.87 31.23 35.77
C ARG A 156 36.64 29.98 35.38
N GLN A 157 37.64 29.61 36.18
CA GLN A 157 38.39 28.36 35.97
C GLN A 157 37.52 27.12 36.20
N ASP A 158 36.59 27.17 37.15
CA ASP A 158 35.67 26.07 37.42
C ASP A 158 34.58 25.99 36.32
N GLU A 159 34.21 27.13 35.71
CA GLU A 159 33.31 27.14 34.53
C GLU A 159 33.99 26.49 33.31
N ASP A 160 35.27 26.82 33.06
CA ASP A 160 36.05 26.23 31.96
C ASP A 160 36.22 24.70 32.15
N GLU A 161 36.46 24.23 33.39
CA GLU A 161 36.56 22.79 33.70
C GLU A 161 35.24 22.04 33.49
N VAL A 162 34.10 22.67 33.83
CA VAL A 162 32.76 22.08 33.62
C VAL A 162 32.40 22.03 32.13
N GLU A 163 32.79 23.04 31.35
CA GLU A 163 32.63 23.02 29.88
C GLU A 163 33.43 21.88 29.25
N ASP A 164 34.69 21.67 29.66
CA ASP A 164 35.52 20.58 29.18
C ASP A 164 34.94 19.19 29.52
N GLU A 165 34.38 19.01 30.72
CA GLU A 165 33.70 17.77 31.12
C GLU A 165 32.41 17.51 30.33
N LEU A 166 31.63 18.56 30.04
CA LEU A 166 30.43 18.46 29.22
C LEU A 166 30.78 18.04 27.78
N ASP A 167 31.81 18.65 27.22
CA ASP A 167 32.38 18.33 25.92
C ASP A 167 32.85 16.87 25.82
N ALA A 168 33.43 16.34 26.90
CA ALA A 168 33.85 14.95 26.99
C ALA A 168 32.64 13.99 27.02
N LEU A 169 31.60 14.32 27.80
CA LEU A 169 30.35 13.55 27.86
C LEU A 169 29.59 13.57 26.53
N GLU A 170 29.54 14.71 25.84
CA GLU A 170 28.92 14.80 24.52
C GLU A 170 29.63 13.92 23.49
N ARG A 171 30.97 13.82 23.56
CA ARG A 171 31.76 12.91 22.71
C ARG A 171 31.49 11.44 23.05
N GLU A 172 31.32 11.11 24.33
CA GLU A 172 30.96 9.75 24.77
C GLU A 172 29.55 9.35 24.31
N VAL A 173 28.57 10.25 24.42
CA VAL A 173 27.18 10.02 24.02
C VAL A 173 27.02 10.00 22.49
N SER A 174 27.75 10.85 21.77
CA SER A 174 27.65 10.98 20.31
C SER A 174 28.46 9.92 19.52
N GLY A 175 29.30 9.13 20.19
CA GLY A 175 29.87 7.90 19.62
C GLY A 175 30.75 8.07 18.37
N VAL A 176 31.53 9.16 18.26
CA VAL A 176 32.55 9.32 17.21
C VAL A 176 33.92 9.58 17.84
N GLY A 177 34.67 8.49 18.05
CA GLY A 177 36.11 8.56 18.20
C GLY A 177 36.79 8.34 16.85
N VAL A 178 37.59 9.32 16.38
CA VAL A 178 38.85 9.07 15.67
C VAL A 178 39.89 10.13 16.09
N MET A 179 41.05 9.60 16.45
CA MET A 179 42.30 10.16 17.01
C MET A 179 43.14 11.06 16.05
N PRO A 180 44.26 11.67 16.53
CA PRO A 180 44.99 12.76 15.86
C PRO A 180 46.19 12.36 14.96
N SER A 181 46.76 13.40 14.31
CA SER A 181 48.09 13.58 13.66
C SER A 181 48.14 13.36 12.13
N VAL A 182 48.84 14.15 11.29
CA VAL A 182 50.20 14.73 11.38
C VAL A 182 50.36 15.93 10.39
N PRO A 183 51.26 16.91 10.62
CA PRO A 183 51.61 17.97 9.64
C PRO A 183 52.46 17.52 8.43
N ASP A 184 52.32 18.24 7.32
CA ASP A 184 52.97 18.07 6.01
C ASP A 184 54.50 17.93 6.01
N LYS A 185 55.03 17.01 5.17
CA LYS A 185 56.30 17.17 4.46
C LYS A 185 56.46 16.15 3.31
N GLU A 186 56.55 16.67 2.09
CA GLU A 186 56.90 15.96 0.85
C GLU A 186 58.30 15.33 0.91
N VAL A 187 58.45 14.08 0.46
CA VAL A 187 59.64 13.59 -0.29
C VAL A 187 59.18 12.42 -1.18
N GLY A 188 59.49 12.50 -2.48
CA GLY A 188 59.05 11.55 -3.49
C GLY A 188 59.80 10.22 -3.53
N VAL A 189 59.35 9.37 -4.46
CA VAL A 189 60.11 8.64 -5.50
C VAL A 189 59.12 7.69 -6.15
N GLY A 190 58.91 7.85 -7.46
CA GLY A 190 58.08 6.96 -8.27
C GLY A 190 58.86 5.75 -8.80
N GLU A 191 58.11 4.72 -9.17
CA GLU A 191 58.37 3.61 -10.12
C GLU A 191 57.42 2.46 -9.68
N GLY A 192 56.77 1.66 -10.51
CA GLY A 192 56.66 1.53 -11.95
C GLY A 192 55.63 0.42 -12.22
N THR A 193 54.81 0.66 -13.25
CA THR A 193 54.23 -0.29 -14.22
C THR A 193 53.49 -1.58 -13.84
N ALA A 194 52.46 -1.82 -14.67
CA ALA A 194 51.78 -3.07 -15.03
C ALA A 194 50.54 -3.43 -14.18
N GLY A 195 49.34 -3.60 -14.72
CA GLY A 195 48.86 -3.56 -16.09
C GLY A 195 47.50 -4.28 -16.19
N ARG A 196 46.73 -3.88 -17.21
CA ARG A 196 45.67 -4.65 -17.92
C ARG A 196 44.24 -4.61 -17.33
N ARG A 197 43.37 -3.72 -17.87
CA ARG A 197 42.26 -3.95 -18.87
C ARG A 197 41.03 -4.64 -18.25
N VAL A 198 39.75 -4.33 -18.51
CA VAL A 198 38.90 -3.51 -19.43
C VAL A 198 37.47 -3.66 -18.82
N GLY A 199 36.43 -2.85 -18.99
CA GLY A 199 36.05 -1.77 -19.92
C GLY A 199 34.92 -0.93 -19.30
N ARG A 200 34.71 0.34 -19.64
CA ARG A 200 34.15 0.92 -20.89
C ARG A 200 32.78 0.35 -21.26
N ALA A 201 31.71 1.03 -20.81
CA ALA A 201 30.50 1.39 -21.57
C ALA A 201 29.44 1.90 -20.58
N GLN A 202 29.13 3.20 -20.60
CA GLN A 202 27.89 3.87 -20.12
C GLN A 202 28.24 5.31 -19.70
N GLU A 203 28.56 6.18 -20.66
CA GLU A 203 28.63 7.63 -20.41
C GLU A 203 28.37 8.47 -21.68
N GLU A 204 27.91 7.86 -22.77
CA GLU A 204 27.68 8.54 -24.05
C GLU A 204 26.18 8.61 -24.47
N GLU A 205 25.22 8.29 -23.58
CA GLU A 205 23.78 8.32 -23.95
C GLU A 205 22.93 9.38 -23.23
N GLU A 206 23.44 10.14 -22.25
CA GLU A 206 22.61 11.12 -21.51
C GLU A 206 22.74 12.59 -21.99
N GLU A 207 23.68 12.94 -22.88
CA GLU A 207 23.86 14.34 -23.31
C GLU A 207 23.20 14.73 -24.64
N GLU A 208 22.55 13.81 -25.38
CA GLU A 208 21.98 14.11 -26.70
C GLU A 208 20.45 14.28 -26.73
N GLU A 209 19.71 14.01 -25.64
CA GLU A 209 18.23 14.08 -25.65
C GLU A 209 17.63 15.42 -25.17
N GLU A 210 18.43 16.34 -24.62
CA GLU A 210 17.90 17.59 -24.03
C GLU A 210 17.98 18.84 -24.92
N ARG A 211 18.36 18.71 -26.20
CA ARG A 211 18.50 19.88 -27.10
C ARG A 211 17.94 19.68 -28.50
N MET A 212 16.62 19.56 -28.67
CA MET A 212 15.91 20.19 -29.81
C MET A 212 14.42 20.43 -29.50
N PRO A 213 13.94 21.69 -29.48
CA PRO A 213 12.51 21.99 -29.54
C PRO A 213 11.99 22.08 -30.98
N VAL A 214 10.81 21.48 -31.17
CA VAL A 214 9.62 21.95 -31.92
C VAL A 214 9.81 22.62 -33.29
N ALA A 215 9.48 21.83 -34.32
CA ALA A 215 8.86 22.14 -35.61
C ALA A 215 8.65 23.59 -36.08
N ALA A 216 9.10 23.87 -37.31
CA ALA A 216 8.36 24.56 -38.38
C ALA A 216 9.00 24.28 -39.75
#